data_AF-A0A3P8JYE5-F1
#
_entry.id   AF-A0A3P8JYE5-F1
#
_cell.length_a   1.000
_cell.length_b   1.000
_cell.length_c   1.000
_cell.angle_alpha   90.00
_cell.angle_beta   90.00
_cell.angle_gamma   90.00
#
_symmetry.space_group_name_H-M   'P 1'
#
loop_
_entity.id
_entity.type
_entity.pdbx_description
1 polymer ?
#
loop_
_entity_poly.entity_id
_entity_poly.type
_entity_poly.pdbx_seq_one_letter_code
_entity_poly.pdbx_strand_id
1 'polypeptide(L)'
;MKVTEPRLNTLIDNLNTLICEDSLLTRQERETLVLAVAAIGAMKGRVSMKKDEVPACGRRENQEKKDRQPDPRFPRAGHQWQKEEKNLLHDALEPVPDEEIGTHLFWLSEKLGRTPFSVAIQIAAIRELQAGWEEQFREISDKIRLSSLSISDYLKENASGLNT
;
A
#
# COMPACT_ATOMS: atom_id res chain seq x y z
N MET A 1 -13.75 -18.33 -22.97
CA MET A 1 -14.07 -19.57 -22.22
C MET A 1 -13.93 -19.29 -20.72
N LYS A 2 -14.70 -19.96 -19.84
CA LYS A 2 -14.50 -19.85 -18.38
C LYS A 2 -13.42 -20.84 -17.94
N VAL A 3 -12.40 -20.35 -17.22
CA VAL A 3 -11.41 -21.19 -16.52
C VAL A 3 -12.04 -21.64 -15.21
N THR A 4 -12.03 -22.94 -14.94
CA THR A 4 -12.62 -23.54 -13.74
C THR A 4 -11.60 -24.44 -13.07
N GLU A 5 -11.61 -24.48 -11.73
CA GLU A 5 -10.68 -25.27 -10.93
C GLU A 5 -10.59 -26.76 -11.33
N PRO A 6 -11.68 -27.53 -11.55
CA PRO A 6 -11.56 -28.92 -11.97
C PRO A 6 -10.84 -29.07 -13.32
N ARG A 7 -11.00 -28.13 -14.26
CA ARG A 7 -10.27 -28.16 -15.54
C ARG A 7 -8.78 -27.86 -15.37
N LEU A 8 -8.41 -27.05 -14.37
CA LEU A 8 -7.00 -26.81 -14.02
C LEU A 8 -6.37 -28.02 -13.35
N ASN A 9 -7.09 -28.73 -12.47
CA ASN A 9 -6.62 -29.98 -11.87
C ASN A 9 -6.33 -31.02 -12.95
N THR A 10 -7.32 -31.35 -13.80
CA THR A 10 -7.13 -32.30 -14.91
C THR A 10 -6.00 -31.89 -15.87
N LEU A 11 -5.76 -30.59 -16.07
CA LEU A 11 -4.63 -30.12 -16.87
C LEU A 11 -3.28 -30.36 -16.16
N ILE A 12 -3.18 -30.07 -14.87
CA ILE A 12 -1.99 -30.33 -14.06
C ILE A 12 -1.68 -31.84 -14.04
N ASP A 13 -2.69 -32.68 -13.83
CA ASP A 13 -2.52 -34.13 -13.74
C ASP A 13 -2.01 -34.71 -15.07
N ASN A 14 -2.61 -34.33 -16.21
CA ASN A 14 -2.15 -34.76 -17.54
C ASN A 14 -0.72 -34.29 -17.86
N LEU A 15 -0.35 -33.06 -17.47
CA LEU A 15 1.01 -32.54 -17.66
C LEU A 15 2.02 -33.28 -16.76
N ASN A 16 1.65 -33.63 -15.54
CA ASN A 16 2.49 -34.43 -14.65
C ASN A 16 2.69 -35.85 -15.18
N THR A 17 1.65 -36.51 -15.71
CA THR A 17 1.80 -37.80 -16.41
C THR A 17 2.81 -37.69 -17.55
N LEU A 18 2.70 -36.66 -18.41
CA LEU A 18 3.62 -36.45 -19.53
C LEU A 18 5.07 -36.13 -19.09
N ILE A 19 5.25 -35.43 -17.95
CA ILE A 19 6.58 -35.20 -17.35
C ILE A 19 7.22 -36.51 -16.88
N CYS A 20 6.42 -37.42 -16.31
CA CYS A 20 6.86 -38.70 -15.79
C CYS A 20 7.05 -39.79 -16.86
N GLU A 21 6.52 -39.61 -18.07
CA GLU A 21 6.77 -40.50 -19.20
C GLU A 21 8.14 -40.19 -19.85
N ASP A 22 9.16 -40.95 -19.44
CA ASP A 22 10.57 -40.65 -19.71
C ASP A 22 11.02 -40.78 -21.19
N SER A 23 10.13 -41.23 -22.09
CA SER A 23 10.46 -41.59 -23.48
C SER A 23 10.02 -40.59 -24.55
N LEU A 24 9.23 -39.56 -24.21
CA LEU A 24 8.57 -38.69 -25.19
C LEU A 24 9.05 -37.22 -25.21
N LEU A 25 9.76 -36.77 -24.16
CA LEU A 25 10.19 -35.38 -24.02
C LEU A 25 11.71 -35.27 -23.92
N THR A 26 12.30 -34.31 -24.63
CA THR A 26 13.68 -33.89 -24.37
C THR A 26 13.79 -33.22 -23.00
N ARG A 27 15.00 -33.17 -22.45
CA ARG A 27 15.27 -32.53 -21.15
C ARG A 27 14.76 -31.08 -21.09
N GLN A 28 14.96 -30.30 -22.16
CA GLN A 28 14.54 -28.90 -22.22
C GLN A 28 13.01 -28.76 -22.26
N GLU A 29 12.31 -29.66 -22.95
CA GLU A 29 10.85 -29.70 -22.96
C GLU A 29 10.30 -30.08 -21.58
N ARG A 30 10.93 -31.03 -20.86
CA ARG A 30 10.55 -31.36 -19.48
C ARG A 30 10.74 -30.17 -18.53
N GLU A 31 11.89 -29.50 -18.58
CA GLU A 31 12.16 -28.29 -17.77
C GLU A 31 11.13 -27.19 -18.08
N THR A 32 10.77 -27.00 -19.35
CA THR A 32 9.71 -26.06 -19.79
C THR A 32 8.33 -26.47 -19.28
N LEU A 33 7.97 -27.76 -19.32
CA LEU A 33 6.69 -28.27 -18.84
C LEU A 33 6.54 -28.11 -17.31
N VAL A 34 7.61 -28.36 -16.55
CA VAL A 34 7.64 -28.15 -15.09
C VAL A 34 7.39 -26.69 -14.73
N LEU A 35 8.00 -25.74 -15.46
CA LEU A 35 7.72 -24.31 -15.30
C LEU A 35 6.26 -23.96 -15.65
N ALA A 36 5.70 -24.57 -16.69
CA ALA A 36 4.30 -24.39 -17.04
C ALA A 36 3.35 -24.94 -15.96
N VAL A 37 3.63 -26.13 -15.40
CA VAL A 37 2.87 -26.70 -14.27
C VAL A 37 2.92 -25.79 -13.04
N ALA A 38 4.10 -25.24 -12.71
CA ALA A 38 4.24 -24.29 -11.60
C ALA A 38 3.41 -23.00 -11.83
N ALA A 39 3.44 -22.45 -13.05
CA ALA A 39 2.61 -21.30 -13.42
C ALA A 39 1.10 -21.61 -13.35
N ILE A 40 0.68 -22.79 -13.82
CA ILE A 40 -0.73 -23.24 -13.76
C ILE A 40 -1.16 -23.47 -12.30
N GLY A 41 -0.29 -24.00 -11.44
CA GLY A 41 -0.52 -24.10 -9.99
C GLY A 41 -0.74 -22.72 -9.34
N ALA A 42 0.09 -21.73 -9.68
CA ALA A 42 -0.09 -20.35 -9.22
C ALA A 42 -1.40 -19.72 -9.74
N MET A 43 -1.82 -20.03 -10.98
CA MET A 43 -3.12 -19.63 -11.50
C MET A 43 -4.29 -20.34 -10.79
N LYS A 44 -4.16 -21.64 -10.49
CA LYS A 44 -5.16 -22.39 -9.72
C LYS A 44 -5.39 -21.74 -8.36
N GLY A 45 -4.31 -21.36 -7.66
CA GLY A 45 -4.40 -20.58 -6.43
C GLY A 45 -5.36 -19.40 -6.60
N ARG A 46 -5.06 -18.51 -7.56
CA ARG A 46 -5.87 -17.31 -7.89
C ARG A 46 -7.31 -17.59 -8.33
N VAL A 47 -7.60 -18.76 -8.90
CA VAL A 47 -8.98 -19.19 -9.24
C VAL A 47 -9.73 -19.70 -8.02
N SER A 48 -9.04 -20.36 -7.08
CA SER A 48 -9.60 -20.79 -5.79
C SER A 48 -9.93 -19.59 -4.88
N MET A 49 -9.12 -18.53 -4.91
CA MET A 49 -9.38 -17.26 -4.18
C MET A 49 -10.55 -16.41 -4.73
N LYS A 50 -11.36 -16.97 -5.64
CA LYS A 50 -12.67 -16.42 -6.02
C LYS A 50 -13.84 -17.01 -5.25
N LYS A 51 -13.58 -17.94 -4.32
CA LYS A 51 -14.57 -18.46 -3.38
C LYS A 51 -14.31 -18.04 -1.92
N ASP A 52 -13.05 -17.79 -1.58
CA ASP A 52 -12.62 -17.20 -0.31
C ASP A 52 -11.60 -16.07 -0.59
N GLU A 53 -11.65 -14.99 0.19
CA GLU A 53 -10.93 -13.75 -0.11
C GLU A 53 -9.41 -13.91 -0.23
N VAL A 54 -8.84 -13.13 -1.15
CA VAL A 54 -7.42 -13.11 -1.50
C VAL A 54 -6.57 -12.49 -0.38
N PRO A 55 -5.45 -13.13 0.02
CA PRO A 55 -4.25 -12.39 0.38
C PRO A 55 -3.15 -12.60 -0.67
N ALA A 56 -2.81 -11.53 -1.39
CA ALA A 56 -1.64 -11.48 -2.25
C ALA A 56 -0.40 -11.12 -1.42
N CYS A 57 0.64 -11.93 -1.50
CA CYS A 57 1.88 -11.71 -0.77
C CYS A 57 2.62 -10.45 -1.27
N GLY A 58 3.22 -9.67 -0.35
CA GLY A 58 4.42 -8.88 -0.69
C GLY A 58 4.36 -7.35 -0.63
N ARG A 59 3.78 -6.70 0.40
CA ARG A 59 4.22 -5.34 0.79
C ARG A 59 3.90 -4.94 2.23
N ARG A 60 4.91 -5.13 3.11
CA ARG A 60 4.95 -4.76 4.56
C ARG A 60 3.87 -5.45 5.41
N GLU A 61 4.23 -5.86 6.63
CA GLU A 61 3.28 -6.49 7.55
C GLU A 61 2.07 -5.58 7.81
N ASN A 62 0.89 -6.11 7.50
CA ASN A 62 -0.35 -5.55 8.00
C ASN A 62 -0.38 -5.77 9.51
N GLN A 63 0.12 -4.81 10.27
CA GLN A 63 -0.39 -4.60 11.63
C GLN A 63 -1.90 -4.49 11.51
N GLU A 64 -2.59 -5.43 12.15
CA GLU A 64 -4.04 -5.56 12.22
C GLU A 64 -4.66 -4.26 12.77
N LYS A 65 -4.97 -3.34 11.86
CA LYS A 65 -5.64 -2.09 12.19
C LYS A 65 -7.11 -2.40 12.39
N LYS A 66 -7.44 -2.80 13.63
CA LYS A 66 -8.79 -2.71 14.22
C LYS A 66 -9.58 -1.60 13.55
N ASP A 67 -10.84 -1.84 13.18
CA ASP A 67 -11.76 -0.82 12.66
C ASP A 67 -11.65 0.48 13.47
N ARG A 68 -10.91 1.43 12.92
CA ARG A 68 -10.68 2.73 13.54
C ARG A 68 -11.94 3.53 13.27
N GLN A 69 -12.73 3.77 14.32
CA GLN A 69 -13.82 4.74 14.26
C GLN A 69 -13.33 6.00 13.52
N PRO A 70 -14.06 6.46 12.48
CA PRO A 70 -13.70 7.66 11.75
C PRO A 70 -13.48 8.83 12.72
N ASP A 71 -12.24 9.31 12.74
CA ASP A 71 -11.82 10.40 13.61
C ASP A 71 -12.53 11.69 13.15
N PRO A 72 -13.34 12.38 13.97
CA PRO A 72 -14.12 13.52 13.52
C PRO A 72 -13.28 14.66 12.92
N ARG A 73 -12.00 14.78 13.30
CA ARG A 73 -11.06 15.78 12.74
C ARG A 73 -10.32 15.27 11.49
N PHE A 74 -10.40 13.98 11.18
CA PHE A 74 -9.84 13.37 9.97
C PHE A 74 -10.85 12.42 9.28
N PRO A 75 -11.98 12.92 8.75
CA PRO A 75 -13.03 12.07 8.19
C PRO A 75 -12.57 11.26 6.96
N ARG A 76 -11.48 11.66 6.28
CA ARG A 76 -10.88 10.92 5.16
C ARG A 76 -9.70 10.03 5.57
N ALA A 77 -9.40 9.90 6.87
CA ALA A 77 -8.40 8.94 7.33
C ALA A 77 -8.78 7.52 6.90
N GLY A 78 -7.80 6.74 6.44
CA GLY A 78 -8.01 5.37 5.94
C GLY A 78 -8.67 5.24 4.57
N HIS A 79 -9.29 6.29 4.03
CA HIS A 79 -9.90 6.24 2.69
C HIS A 79 -8.82 6.20 1.60
N GLN A 80 -9.07 5.48 0.49
CA GLN A 80 -8.19 5.51 -0.67
C GLN A 80 -7.99 6.96 -1.17
N TRP A 81 -6.78 7.25 -1.62
CA TRP A 81 -6.41 8.54 -2.20
C TRP A 81 -7.00 8.67 -3.61
N GLN A 82 -7.91 9.63 -3.79
CA GLN A 82 -8.51 9.93 -5.08
C GLN A 82 -7.48 10.57 -6.03
N LYS A 83 -7.70 10.48 -7.33
CA LYS A 83 -6.75 11.03 -8.32
C LYS A 83 -6.66 12.55 -8.21
N GLU A 84 -7.77 13.18 -7.92
CA GLU A 84 -7.94 14.63 -7.74
C GLU A 84 -7.19 15.10 -6.49
N GLU A 85 -7.23 14.33 -5.39
CA GLU A 85 -6.45 14.62 -4.18
C GLU A 85 -4.94 14.49 -4.42
N LYS A 86 -4.50 13.50 -5.23
CA LYS A 86 -3.10 13.33 -5.60
C LYS A 86 -2.60 14.43 -6.53
N ASN A 87 -3.41 14.82 -7.52
CA ASN A 87 -3.08 15.92 -8.43
C ASN A 87 -3.01 17.24 -7.66
N LEU A 88 -4.01 17.57 -6.84
CA LEU A 88 -3.98 18.76 -5.99
C LEU A 88 -2.74 18.80 -5.08
N LEU A 89 -2.37 17.64 -4.51
CA LEU A 89 -1.17 17.54 -3.69
C LEU A 89 0.11 17.75 -4.52
N HIS A 90 0.20 17.17 -5.72
CA HIS A 90 1.33 17.38 -6.64
C HIS A 90 1.47 18.86 -7.03
N ASP A 91 0.39 19.49 -7.50
CA ASP A 91 0.36 20.88 -7.94
C ASP A 91 0.66 21.85 -6.78
N ALA A 92 0.18 21.56 -5.57
CA ALA A 92 0.48 22.34 -4.37
C ALA A 92 1.93 22.17 -3.86
N LEU A 93 2.62 21.09 -4.25
CA LEU A 93 4.01 20.83 -3.87
C LEU A 93 5.00 21.23 -4.97
N GLU A 94 4.58 21.40 -6.23
CA GLU A 94 5.41 21.89 -7.33
C GLU A 94 6.17 23.19 -7.01
N PRO A 95 5.56 24.21 -6.37
CA PRO A 95 6.28 25.43 -5.97
C PRO A 95 7.01 25.33 -4.62
N VAL A 96 6.90 24.22 -3.87
CA VAL A 96 7.40 24.13 -2.48
C VAL A 96 8.75 23.40 -2.45
N PRO A 97 9.82 24.01 -1.90
CA PRO A 97 11.11 23.35 -1.74
C PRO A 97 11.06 22.29 -0.64
N ASP A 98 11.88 21.24 -0.77
CA ASP A 98 11.87 20.07 0.13
C ASP A 98 12.08 20.43 1.63
N GLU A 99 12.76 21.53 1.91
CA GLU A 99 12.99 22.08 3.25
C GLU A 99 11.69 22.61 3.91
N GLU A 100 10.77 23.17 3.11
CA GLU A 100 9.50 23.74 3.59
C GLU A 100 8.32 22.77 3.51
N ILE A 101 8.52 21.61 2.88
CA ILE A 101 7.50 20.55 2.75
C ILE A 101 6.93 20.17 4.13
N GLY A 102 7.76 20.09 5.17
CA GLY A 102 7.31 19.72 6.52
C GLY A 102 6.24 20.66 7.08
N THR A 103 6.39 21.97 6.87
CA THR A 103 5.42 23.00 7.28
C THR A 103 4.15 22.95 6.41
N HIS A 104 4.33 22.83 5.09
CA HIS A 104 3.22 22.79 4.13
C HIS A 104 2.37 21.51 4.26
N LEU A 105 2.98 20.38 4.63
CA LEU A 105 2.32 19.11 4.90
C LEU A 105 1.22 19.25 5.95
N PHE A 106 1.47 19.99 7.03
CA PHE A 106 0.48 20.18 8.09
C PHE A 106 -0.73 20.97 7.58
N TRP A 107 -0.50 22.06 6.84
CA TRP A 107 -1.56 22.83 6.19
C TRP A 107 -2.36 21.99 5.19
N LEU A 108 -1.69 21.20 4.34
CA LEU A 108 -2.32 20.26 3.41
C LEU A 108 -3.17 19.21 4.14
N SER A 109 -2.68 18.69 5.28
CA SER A 109 -3.40 17.70 6.08
C SER A 109 -4.70 18.27 6.68
N GLU A 110 -4.68 19.53 7.11
CA GLU A 110 -5.86 20.27 7.58
C GLU A 110 -6.84 20.55 6.44
N LYS A 111 -6.36 20.95 5.25
CA LYS A 111 -7.20 21.18 4.06
C LYS A 111 -7.84 19.90 3.49
N LEU A 112 -7.12 18.78 3.52
CA LEU A 112 -7.59 17.50 3.00
C LEU A 112 -8.42 16.68 4.01
N GLY A 113 -8.43 17.05 5.30
CA GLY A 113 -9.06 16.25 6.36
C GLY A 113 -8.43 14.86 6.49
N ARG A 114 -7.12 14.76 6.23
CA ARG A 114 -6.30 13.53 6.32
C ARG A 114 -5.21 13.71 7.36
N THR A 115 -4.75 12.63 7.98
CA THR A 115 -3.71 12.74 9.01
C THR A 115 -2.37 13.22 8.43
N PRO A 116 -1.59 14.05 9.15
CA PRO A 116 -0.25 14.49 8.72
C PRO A 116 0.64 13.32 8.24
N PHE A 117 0.65 12.21 8.97
CA PHE A 117 1.39 11.00 8.59
C PHE A 117 0.94 10.38 7.26
N SER A 118 -0.36 10.38 6.96
CA SER A 118 -0.85 9.88 5.67
C SER A 118 -0.42 10.79 4.51
N VAL A 119 -0.37 12.10 4.75
CA VAL A 119 0.13 13.08 3.78
C VAL A 119 1.64 12.88 3.58
N ALA A 120 2.41 12.72 4.65
CA ALA A 120 3.85 12.45 4.63
C ALA A 120 4.22 11.29 3.69
N ILE A 121 3.56 10.13 3.85
CA ILE A 121 3.76 8.95 3.00
C ILE A 121 3.52 9.28 1.52
N GLN A 122 2.47 10.04 1.21
CA GLN A 122 2.10 10.36 -0.16
C GLN A 122 3.09 11.37 -0.78
N ILE A 123 3.60 12.32 0.01
CA ILE A 123 4.66 13.25 -0.42
C ILE A 123 5.97 12.50 -0.69
N ALA A 124 6.41 11.65 0.24
CA ALA A 124 7.60 10.83 0.07
C ALA A 124 7.54 9.96 -1.19
N ALA A 125 6.35 9.44 -1.54
CA ALA A 125 6.11 8.69 -2.76
C ALA A 125 6.05 9.53 -4.06
N ILE A 126 5.87 10.85 -3.98
CA ILE A 126 5.82 11.77 -5.14
C ILE A 126 7.17 12.44 -5.38
N ARG A 127 7.88 12.79 -4.31
CA ARG A 127 9.20 13.46 -4.34
C ARG A 127 10.39 12.48 -4.21
N GLU A 128 10.12 11.18 -4.07
CA GLU A 128 11.12 10.13 -3.81
C GLU A 128 12.08 10.49 -2.65
N LEU A 129 11.52 11.06 -1.57
CA LEU A 129 12.27 11.47 -0.38
C LEU A 129 12.92 10.27 0.33
N GLN A 130 13.94 10.57 1.14
CA GLN A 130 14.68 9.57 1.92
C GLN A 130 13.74 8.66 2.74
N ALA A 131 13.96 7.35 2.66
CA ALA A 131 13.14 6.36 3.34
C ALA A 131 13.19 6.56 4.87
N GLY A 132 12.02 6.75 5.49
CA GLY A 132 11.91 7.03 6.93
C GLY A 132 11.61 8.49 7.25
N TRP A 133 11.69 9.41 6.29
CA TRP A 133 11.25 10.81 6.47
C TRP A 133 9.77 10.88 6.91
N GLU A 134 8.93 9.95 6.45
CA GLU A 134 7.52 9.90 6.85
C GLU A 134 7.34 9.57 8.35
N GLU A 135 8.30 8.88 8.99
CA GLU A 135 8.14 8.38 10.35
C GLU A 135 8.23 9.49 11.40
N GLN A 136 8.94 10.58 11.10
CA GLN A 136 8.98 11.78 11.94
C GLN A 136 7.57 12.36 12.17
N PHE A 137 6.71 12.26 11.15
CA PHE A 137 5.31 12.73 11.22
C PHE A 137 4.36 11.72 11.87
N ARG A 138 4.78 10.47 12.14
CA ARG A 138 3.96 9.47 12.83
C ARG A 138 3.69 9.91 14.27
N GLU A 139 4.75 10.13 15.03
CA GLU A 139 4.66 10.52 16.44
C GLU A 139 3.94 11.86 16.60
N ILE A 140 4.25 12.83 15.74
CA ILE A 140 3.56 14.13 15.70
C ILE A 140 2.06 13.95 15.38
N SER A 141 1.72 13.11 14.38
CA SER A 141 0.33 12.85 14.02
C SER A 141 -0.46 12.15 15.14
N ASP A 142 0.15 11.25 15.90
CA ASP A 142 -0.52 10.58 17.01
C ASP A 142 -0.64 11.52 18.23
N LYS A 143 0.37 12.36 18.52
CA LYS A 143 0.26 13.46 19.51
C LYS A 143 -0.85 14.45 19.17
N ILE A 144 -0.97 14.86 17.91
CA ILE A 144 -2.05 15.75 17.41
C ILE A 144 -3.44 15.12 17.58
N ARG A 145 -3.55 13.79 17.50
CA ARG A 145 -4.83 13.08 17.73
C ARG A 145 -5.16 12.98 19.21
N LEU A 146 -4.16 12.76 20.07
CA LEU A 146 -4.33 12.66 21.52
C LEU A 146 -4.57 14.02 22.21
N SER A 147 -3.96 15.10 21.72
CA SER A 147 -3.99 16.41 22.37
C SER A 147 -5.34 17.12 22.30
N SER A 148 -6.26 16.71 21.43
CA SER A 148 -7.47 17.49 21.08
C SER A 148 -7.19 18.88 20.47
N LEU A 149 -5.94 19.10 20.03
CA LEU A 149 -5.45 20.18 19.15
C LEU A 149 -6.45 20.67 18.06
N SER A 150 -6.20 21.82 17.42
CA SER A 150 -6.14 21.78 15.94
C SER A 150 -4.71 21.43 15.50
N ILE A 151 -4.48 21.13 14.21
CA ILE A 151 -3.10 20.94 13.73
C ILE A 151 -2.33 22.26 13.88
N SER A 152 -2.95 23.36 13.45
CA SER A 152 -2.43 24.71 13.55
C SER A 152 -2.12 25.14 15.00
N ASP A 153 -2.94 24.78 15.98
CA ASP A 153 -2.73 25.18 17.38
C ASP A 153 -1.72 24.28 18.10
N TYR A 154 -1.71 22.97 17.81
CA TYR A 154 -0.64 22.08 18.30
C TYR A 154 0.74 22.56 17.83
N LEU A 155 0.86 23.00 16.57
CA LEU A 155 2.10 23.57 16.06
C LEU A 155 2.50 24.87 16.76
N LYS A 156 1.55 25.75 17.10
CA LYS A 156 1.85 26.97 17.88
C LYS A 156 2.40 26.62 19.25
N GLU A 157 1.75 25.72 20.00
CA GLU A 157 2.21 25.29 21.32
C GLU A 157 3.62 24.64 21.27
N ASN A 158 3.88 23.80 20.27
CA ASN A 158 5.17 23.11 20.14
C ASN A 158 6.28 24.05 19.59
N ALA A 159 5.95 25.00 18.71
CA ALA A 159 6.90 26.01 18.23
C ALA A 159 7.31 26.99 19.34
N SER A 160 6.43 27.26 20.31
CA SER A 160 6.77 28.03 21.51
C SER A 160 7.77 27.33 22.44
N GLY A 161 7.98 26.01 22.31
CA GLY A 161 8.94 25.23 23.09
C GLY A 161 10.40 25.28 22.61
N LEU A 162 10.70 26.03 21.55
CA LEU A 162 12.05 26.13 20.95
C LEU A 162 12.81 27.42 21.31
N ASN A 163 12.29 28.23 22.24
CA ASN A 163 12.89 29.50 22.70
C ASN A 163 13.21 29.48 24.22
N THR A 164 13.94 28.46 24.69
CA THR A 164 14.57 28.41 26.02
C THR A 164 15.91 27.71 25.95
#